data_AF-A0A6N4DIS1-F1
#
_entry.id   AF-A0A6N4DIS1-F1
#
_cell.length_a   1.000
_cell.length_b   1.000
_cell.length_c   1.000
_cell.angle_alpha   90.00
_cell.angle_beta   90.00
_cell.angle_gamma   90.00
#
_symmetry.space_group_name_H-M   'P 1'
#
loop_
_entity.id
_entity.type
_entity.pdbx_description
1 polymer ?
#
loop_
_entity_poly.entity_id
_entity_poly.type
_entity_poly.pdbx_seq_one_letter_code
_entity_poly.pdbx_strand_id
1 'polypeptide(L)'
;MVYETFGLKGETESGAEQAKVEEIAREWRQRLGSISWFMRCLNEPIARQANEEDQCSGRFWEGRYKSQALLDEAAVMACMAYVDLNPVRAKMADTPEASDHTSIQRRIQALEKSDTAPEEKTPQPAQLQPFVGYPREPMPDGLPFRLHDYLTLVDWTGRCLREDKRGAIDQALPPILERLHIEAPEWMEMTSGFEERFKTLVGNRKRIDQACEQLGQRWVHGTRACERLMPG
;
A
#
# COMPACT_ATOMS: atom_id res chain seq x y z
N MET A 1 -11.88 0.55 29.71
CA MET A 1 -11.27 1.78 29.17
C MET A 1 -11.85 2.15 27.80
N VAL A 2 -13.16 2.31 27.64
CA VAL A 2 -13.75 2.91 26.42
C VAL A 2 -14.77 4.02 26.74
N TYR A 3 -14.93 4.34 28.03
CA TYR A 3 -15.89 5.36 28.48
C TYR A 3 -15.31 6.79 28.47
N GLU A 4 -13.98 6.95 28.44
CA GLU A 4 -13.35 8.27 28.62
C GLU A 4 -13.17 9.09 27.34
N THR A 5 -13.28 8.50 26.14
CA THR A 5 -12.85 9.19 24.89
C THR A 5 -13.98 9.85 24.10
N PHE A 6 -15.25 9.69 24.48
CA PHE A 6 -16.41 10.25 23.76
C PHE A 6 -17.14 11.40 24.47
N GLY A 7 -16.52 12.04 25.48
CA GLY A 7 -17.09 13.25 26.07
C GLY A 7 -18.40 13.06 26.85
N LEU A 8 -18.78 11.82 27.17
CA LEU A 8 -19.79 11.53 28.18
C LEU A 8 -19.11 11.58 29.55
N LYS A 9 -18.94 12.78 30.10
CA LYS A 9 -18.69 12.95 31.53
C LYS A 9 -19.87 12.34 32.30
N GLY A 10 -19.73 11.10 32.71
CA GLY A 10 -20.26 10.60 33.98
C GLY A 10 -21.77 10.56 34.22
N GLU A 11 -22.66 10.74 33.24
CA GLU A 11 -24.12 10.73 33.48
C GLU A 11 -24.86 10.03 32.33
N THR A 12 -24.76 8.70 32.26
CA THR A 12 -25.89 7.90 31.76
C THR A 12 -26.63 7.40 32.99
N GLU A 13 -27.72 8.07 33.33
CA GLU A 13 -28.47 7.92 34.58
C GLU A 13 -29.34 6.65 34.58
N SER A 14 -29.55 6.01 33.42
CA SER A 14 -30.31 4.75 33.33
C SER A 14 -29.60 3.63 32.59
N GLY A 15 -29.93 2.38 32.93
CA GLY A 15 -29.43 1.20 32.21
C GLY A 15 -29.85 1.16 30.73
N ALA A 16 -30.94 1.85 30.36
CA ALA A 16 -31.36 1.99 28.97
C ALA A 16 -30.40 2.88 28.15
N GLU A 17 -29.90 3.97 28.75
CA GLU A 17 -28.93 4.86 28.12
C GLU A 17 -27.58 4.16 27.93
N GLN A 18 -27.12 3.41 28.94
CA GLN A 18 -25.89 2.61 28.84
C GLN A 18 -25.99 1.58 27.71
N ALA A 19 -27.10 0.83 27.64
CA ALA A 19 -27.35 -0.11 26.57
C ALA A 19 -27.33 0.56 25.20
N LYS A 20 -27.89 1.79 25.09
CA LYS A 20 -27.88 2.54 23.83
C LYS A 20 -26.48 3.03 23.44
N VAL A 21 -25.68 3.50 24.40
CA VAL A 21 -24.29 3.89 24.17
C VAL A 21 -23.47 2.70 23.69
N GLU A 22 -23.63 1.52 24.30
CA GLU A 22 -22.95 0.31 23.87
C GLU A 22 -23.32 -0.12 22.45
N GLU A 23 -24.60 -0.01 22.10
CA GLU A 23 -25.11 -0.25 20.75
C GLU A 23 -24.42 0.68 19.73
N ILE A 24 -24.42 1.99 19.99
CA ILE A 24 -23.80 3.00 19.12
C ILE A 24 -22.28 2.78 19.01
N ALA A 25 -21.61 2.53 20.14
CA ALA A 25 -20.17 2.29 20.16
C ALA A 25 -19.80 1.02 19.38
N ARG A 26 -20.63 -0.03 19.43
CA ARG A 26 -20.45 -1.25 18.64
C ARG A 26 -20.57 -0.95 17.15
N GLU A 27 -21.59 -0.20 16.75
CA GLU A 27 -21.77 0.23 15.37
C GLU A 27 -20.58 1.05 14.87
N TRP A 28 -20.10 2.02 15.67
CA TRP A 28 -18.96 2.86 15.29
C TRP A 28 -17.68 2.06 15.16
N ARG A 29 -17.40 1.12 16.07
CA ARG A 29 -16.23 0.23 15.94
C ARG A 29 -16.31 -0.63 14.66
N GLN A 30 -17.50 -1.15 14.34
CA GLN A 30 -17.71 -1.90 13.11
C GLN A 30 -17.46 -1.03 11.87
N ARG A 31 -17.93 0.21 11.87
CA ARG A 31 -17.72 1.18 10.78
C ARG A 31 -16.25 1.58 10.64
N LEU A 32 -15.55 1.83 11.74
CA LEU A 32 -14.12 2.19 11.76
C LEU A 32 -13.23 1.06 11.23
N GLY A 33 -13.60 -0.19 11.47
CA GLY A 33 -12.90 -1.36 10.93
C GLY A 33 -13.30 -1.73 9.49
N SER A 34 -14.25 -1.02 8.88
CA SER A 34 -14.79 -1.37 7.56
C SER A 34 -14.21 -0.50 6.46
N ILE A 35 -13.38 -1.11 5.61
CA ILE A 35 -12.85 -0.46 4.39
C ILE A 35 -13.99 0.03 3.49
N SER A 36 -15.09 -0.73 3.38
CA SER A 36 -16.25 -0.32 2.59
C SER A 36 -16.90 0.95 3.14
N TRP A 37 -16.98 1.07 4.45
CA TRP A 37 -17.51 2.26 5.10
C TRP A 37 -16.59 3.46 4.90
N PHE A 38 -15.29 3.26 5.10
CA PHE A 38 -14.26 4.27 4.83
C PHE A 38 -14.35 4.80 3.40
N MET A 39 -14.33 3.89 2.40
CA MET A 39 -14.42 4.27 0.99
C MET A 39 -15.73 4.97 0.65
N ARG A 40 -16.85 4.59 1.29
CA ARG A 40 -18.13 5.31 1.13
C ARG A 40 -18.02 6.75 1.64
N CYS A 41 -17.47 6.95 2.83
CA CYS A 41 -17.29 8.26 3.43
C CYS A 41 -16.27 9.13 2.68
N LEU A 42 -15.30 8.52 2.01
CA LEU A 42 -14.32 9.21 1.18
C LEU A 42 -14.90 9.60 -0.19
N ASN A 43 -15.53 8.65 -0.88
CA ASN A 43 -15.90 8.81 -2.29
C ASN A 43 -17.13 9.70 -2.50
N GLU A 44 -18.12 9.67 -1.59
CA GLU A 44 -19.36 10.44 -1.76
C GLU A 44 -19.12 11.96 -1.71
N PRO A 45 -18.40 12.53 -0.71
CA PRO A 45 -18.17 13.96 -0.67
C PRO A 45 -17.36 14.46 -1.86
N ILE A 46 -16.35 13.71 -2.30
CA ILE A 46 -15.53 14.04 -3.47
C ILE A 46 -16.39 14.06 -4.74
N ALA A 47 -17.21 13.03 -4.95
CA ALA A 47 -18.09 12.95 -6.13
C ALA A 47 -19.09 14.11 -6.18
N ARG A 48 -19.67 14.46 -5.02
CA ARG A 48 -20.61 15.58 -4.93
C ARG A 48 -19.92 16.91 -5.23
N GLN A 49 -18.76 17.15 -4.64
CA GLN A 49 -18.00 18.39 -4.84
C GLN A 49 -17.55 18.54 -6.30
N ALA A 50 -17.04 17.48 -6.93
CA ALA A 50 -16.62 17.52 -8.32
C ALA A 50 -17.79 17.76 -9.28
N ASN A 51 -18.94 17.11 -9.05
CA ASN A 51 -20.14 17.35 -9.86
C ASN A 51 -20.65 18.79 -9.72
N GLU A 52 -20.57 19.36 -8.52
CA GLU A 52 -20.94 20.77 -8.27
C GLU A 52 -19.99 21.74 -8.98
N GLU A 53 -18.68 21.49 -8.92
CA GLU A 53 -17.64 22.26 -9.61
C GLU A 53 -17.83 22.26 -11.13
N ASP A 54 -18.13 21.09 -11.71
CA ASP A 54 -18.36 20.91 -13.15
C ASP A 54 -19.79 21.26 -13.60
N GLN A 55 -20.65 21.74 -12.69
CA GLN A 55 -22.07 22.03 -12.94
C GLN A 55 -22.83 20.87 -13.60
N CYS A 56 -22.46 19.63 -13.27
CA CYS A 56 -23.04 18.44 -13.84
C CYS A 56 -23.73 17.57 -12.78
N SER A 57 -24.39 16.51 -13.23
CA SER A 57 -25.01 15.53 -12.35
C SER A 57 -24.73 14.13 -12.86
N GLY A 58 -24.77 13.16 -11.95
CA GLY A 58 -24.57 11.76 -12.29
C GLY A 58 -23.36 11.16 -11.60
N ARG A 59 -22.80 10.14 -12.24
CA ARG A 59 -21.81 9.25 -11.62
C ARG A 59 -20.40 9.77 -11.86
N PHE A 60 -19.71 10.14 -10.79
CA PHE A 60 -18.30 10.55 -10.83
C PHE A 60 -17.33 9.36 -10.93
N TRP A 61 -17.55 8.29 -10.15
CA TRP A 61 -16.65 7.13 -10.09
C TRP A 61 -17.06 6.00 -11.04
N GLU A 62 -16.11 5.41 -11.78
CA GLU A 62 -16.35 4.34 -12.76
C GLU A 62 -16.90 3.02 -12.17
N GLY A 63 -16.62 2.73 -10.89
CA GLY A 63 -16.78 1.38 -10.34
C GLY A 63 -16.97 1.31 -8.83
N ARG A 64 -17.07 0.08 -8.34
CA ARG A 64 -16.77 -0.24 -6.94
C ARG A 64 -15.26 -0.17 -6.76
N TYR A 65 -14.81 0.19 -5.56
CA TYR A 65 -13.40 0.10 -5.22
C TYR A 65 -12.94 -1.37 -5.21
N LYS A 66 -11.65 -1.58 -5.47
CA LYS A 66 -10.98 -2.87 -5.28
C LYS A 66 -10.17 -2.83 -3.99
N SER A 67 -10.08 -3.95 -3.29
CA SER A 67 -9.27 -4.08 -2.07
C SER A 67 -8.52 -5.39 -2.12
N GLN A 68 -7.20 -5.31 -1.99
CA GLN A 68 -6.29 -6.45 -2.04
C GLN A 68 -5.46 -6.46 -0.77
N ALA A 69 -5.47 -7.57 -0.05
CA ALA A 69 -4.64 -7.73 1.15
C ALA A 69 -3.22 -8.11 0.73
N LEU A 70 -2.25 -7.33 1.20
CA LEU A 70 -0.82 -7.59 1.03
C LEU A 70 -0.35 -8.36 2.26
N LEU A 71 0.11 -9.58 2.07
CA LEU A 71 0.32 -10.56 3.14
C LEU A 71 1.79 -10.78 3.49
N ASP A 72 2.70 -10.21 2.70
CA ASP A 72 4.13 -10.22 2.95
C ASP A 72 4.84 -8.97 2.40
N GLU A 73 6.11 -8.87 2.73
CA GLU A 73 7.02 -7.81 2.37
C GLU A 73 7.16 -7.63 0.85
N ALA A 74 7.20 -8.74 0.10
CA ALA A 74 7.27 -8.75 -1.35
C ALA A 74 6.05 -8.08 -1.98
N ALA A 75 4.85 -8.44 -1.51
CA ALA A 75 3.58 -7.86 -1.96
C ALA A 75 3.48 -6.37 -1.62
N VAL A 76 3.93 -5.96 -0.43
CA VAL A 76 4.00 -4.55 -0.03
C VAL A 76 4.90 -3.77 -0.98
N MET A 77 6.12 -4.26 -1.23
CA MET A 77 7.10 -3.58 -2.07
C MET A 77 6.66 -3.50 -3.53
N ALA A 78 6.11 -4.58 -4.09
CA ALA A 78 5.59 -4.60 -5.44
C ALA A 78 4.43 -3.60 -5.62
N CYS A 79 3.53 -3.53 -4.63
CA CYS A 79 2.44 -2.56 -4.62
C CYS A 79 2.96 -1.11 -4.54
N MET A 80 3.92 -0.83 -3.65
CA MET A 80 4.55 0.49 -3.54
C MET A 80 5.19 0.91 -4.86
N ALA A 81 6.01 0.05 -5.48
CA ALA A 81 6.65 0.33 -6.76
C ALA A 81 5.63 0.51 -7.89
N TYR A 82 4.55 -0.28 -7.90
CA TYR A 82 3.44 -0.10 -8.84
C TYR A 82 2.83 1.31 -8.73
N VAL A 83 2.48 1.74 -7.50
CA VAL A 83 1.86 3.04 -7.26
C VAL A 83 2.80 4.20 -7.57
N ASP A 84 4.05 4.13 -7.09
CA ASP A 84 5.03 5.21 -7.27
C ASP A 84 5.43 5.41 -8.74
N LEU A 85 5.31 4.36 -9.58
CA LEU A 85 5.55 4.45 -11.03
C LEU A 85 4.31 4.84 -11.85
N ASN A 86 3.10 4.90 -11.25
CA ASN A 86 1.88 5.18 -12.02
C ASN A 86 1.91 6.52 -12.77
N PRO A 87 2.37 7.66 -12.19
CA PRO A 87 2.44 8.91 -12.94
C PRO A 87 3.41 8.84 -14.12
N VAL A 88 4.53 8.14 -13.98
CA VAL A 88 5.49 7.92 -15.06
C VAL A 88 4.86 7.08 -16.18
N ARG A 89 4.14 6.01 -15.80
CA ARG A 89 3.42 5.14 -16.75
C ARG A 89 2.30 5.87 -17.49
N ALA A 90 1.59 6.76 -16.80
CA ALA A 90 0.54 7.60 -17.36
C ALA A 90 1.10 8.76 -18.21
N LYS A 91 2.43 8.90 -18.34
CA LYS A 91 3.11 10.03 -19.00
C LYS A 91 2.76 11.39 -18.38
N MET A 92 2.43 11.40 -17.09
CA MET A 92 2.20 12.61 -16.30
C MET A 92 3.49 13.15 -15.68
N ALA A 93 4.53 12.31 -15.59
CA ALA A 93 5.87 12.68 -15.13
C ALA A 93 6.94 11.91 -15.94
N ASP A 94 8.11 12.50 -16.12
CA ASP A 94 9.23 11.83 -16.81
C ASP A 94 10.03 10.91 -15.88
N THR A 95 10.05 11.22 -14.57
CA THR A 95 10.83 10.49 -13.55
C THR A 95 10.09 10.44 -12.21
N PRO A 96 10.47 9.54 -11.27
CA PRO A 96 9.89 9.48 -9.92
C PRO A 96 10.10 10.74 -9.06
N GLU A 97 11.16 11.50 -9.29
CA GLU A 97 11.44 12.78 -8.64
C GLU A 97 10.40 13.85 -9.05
N ALA A 98 9.96 13.79 -10.31
CA ALA A 98 8.99 14.70 -10.91
C ALA A 98 7.54 14.20 -10.79
N SER A 99 7.29 13.06 -10.13
CA SER A 99 5.95 12.50 -9.99
C SER A 99 5.21 13.12 -8.82
N ASP A 100 4.52 14.23 -9.10
CA ASP A 100 3.79 14.99 -8.09
C ASP A 100 2.79 14.13 -7.31
N HIS A 101 2.71 14.42 -6.01
CA HIS A 101 1.79 13.78 -5.07
C HIS A 101 2.03 12.29 -4.81
N THR A 102 3.23 11.77 -5.12
CA THR A 102 3.62 10.38 -4.81
C THR A 102 4.38 10.24 -3.49
N SER A 103 4.46 8.99 -3.00
CA SER A 103 5.22 8.69 -1.79
C SER A 103 6.73 8.74 -2.05
N ILE A 104 7.17 8.27 -3.23
CA ILE A 104 8.57 8.32 -3.65
C ILE A 104 9.11 9.74 -3.79
N GLN A 105 8.34 10.66 -4.40
CA GLN A 105 8.74 12.06 -4.52
C GLN A 105 8.98 12.68 -3.14
N ARG A 106 8.05 12.48 -2.18
CA ARG A 106 8.20 13.00 -0.81
C ARG A 106 9.44 12.46 -0.12
N ARG A 107 9.78 11.19 -0.34
CA ARG A 107 10.98 10.56 0.23
C ARG A 107 12.24 11.18 -0.38
N ILE A 108 12.28 11.37 -1.70
CA ILE A 108 13.39 12.02 -2.40
C ILE A 108 13.57 13.47 -1.92
N GLN A 109 12.49 14.25 -1.84
CA GLN A 109 12.55 15.63 -1.32
C GLN A 109 13.05 15.70 0.13
N ALA A 110 12.81 14.67 0.95
CA ALA A 110 13.37 14.60 2.29
C ALA A 110 14.88 14.37 2.27
N LEU A 111 15.38 13.55 1.32
CA LEU A 111 16.82 13.31 1.12
C LEU A 111 17.55 14.57 0.65
N GLU A 112 16.99 15.29 -0.32
CA GLU A 112 17.57 16.52 -0.88
C GLU A 112 17.70 17.63 0.18
N LYS A 113 16.85 17.61 1.21
CA LYS A 113 16.92 18.59 2.31
C LYS A 113 18.02 18.25 3.33
N SER A 114 18.72 17.13 3.19
CA SER A 114 19.81 16.71 4.08
C SER A 114 21.08 16.36 3.31
N ASP A 115 21.78 17.36 2.79
CA ASP A 115 23.03 17.16 2.03
C ASP A 115 24.20 16.51 2.81
N THR A 116 24.03 16.10 4.08
CA THR A 116 25.16 15.69 4.95
C THR A 116 24.89 14.60 6.00
N ALA A 117 23.73 13.92 5.98
CA ALA A 117 23.44 12.89 6.99
C ALA A 117 24.05 11.52 6.62
N PRO A 118 24.70 10.80 7.57
CA PRO A 118 25.08 9.39 7.37
C PRO A 118 23.85 8.53 7.01
N GLU A 119 24.03 7.42 6.26
CA GLU A 119 22.93 6.51 5.87
C GLU A 119 22.05 6.08 7.07
N GLU A 120 22.64 5.92 8.26
CA GLU A 120 21.93 5.57 9.51
C GLU A 120 20.98 6.67 10.02
N LYS A 121 21.08 7.90 9.52
CA LYS A 121 20.24 9.06 9.83
C LYS A 121 19.58 9.64 8.59
N THR A 122 19.34 8.81 7.58
CA THR A 122 18.61 9.20 6.38
C THR A 122 17.26 9.81 6.76
N PRO A 123 16.99 11.09 6.47
CA PRO A 123 15.71 11.70 6.83
C PRO A 123 14.60 11.07 6.00
N GLN A 124 13.45 10.90 6.63
CA GLN A 124 12.26 10.37 6.00
C GLN A 124 11.05 11.23 6.37
N PRO A 125 10.05 11.37 5.49
CA PRO A 125 8.85 12.15 5.80
C PRO A 125 8.10 11.55 6.99
N ALA A 126 7.78 12.38 7.99
CA ALA A 126 7.09 11.93 9.21
C ALA A 126 5.68 11.36 8.94
N GLN A 127 5.07 11.72 7.81
CA GLN A 127 3.74 11.25 7.40
C GLN A 127 3.77 9.88 6.72
N LEU A 128 4.96 9.32 6.45
CA LEU A 128 5.12 8.02 5.79
C LEU A 128 5.78 7.03 6.75
N GLN A 129 5.38 5.76 6.65
CA GLN A 129 6.04 4.70 7.40
C GLN A 129 7.53 4.65 7.03
N PRO A 130 8.45 4.71 8.00
CA PRO A 130 9.89 4.80 7.71
C PRO A 130 10.44 3.46 7.24
N PHE A 131 11.42 3.50 6.34
CA PHE A 131 12.33 2.39 6.06
C PHE A 131 13.30 2.23 7.23
N VAL A 132 13.35 1.05 7.83
CA VAL A 132 14.10 0.78 9.07
C VAL A 132 15.29 -0.16 8.87
N GLY A 133 15.63 -0.45 7.60
CA GLY A 133 16.72 -1.34 7.24
C GLY A 133 16.32 -2.80 7.28
N TYR A 134 17.32 -3.69 7.21
CA TYR A 134 17.09 -5.12 7.08
C TYR A 134 16.50 -5.77 8.34
N PRO A 135 15.76 -6.89 8.19
CA PRO A 135 15.29 -7.68 9.31
C PRO A 135 16.43 -7.97 10.30
N ARG A 136 16.22 -7.58 11.55
CA ARG A 136 17.17 -7.75 12.66
C ARG A 136 16.41 -7.84 13.96
N GLU A 137 17.05 -8.38 15.00
CA GLU A 137 16.46 -8.49 16.33
C GLU A 137 17.14 -7.53 17.31
N PRO A 138 16.39 -6.61 17.98
CA PRO A 138 14.96 -6.37 17.82
C PRO A 138 14.63 -5.63 16.51
N MET A 139 13.46 -5.94 15.93
CA MET A 139 12.98 -5.31 14.71
C MET A 139 12.31 -3.95 15.02
N PRO A 140 12.79 -2.82 14.47
CA PRO A 140 12.11 -1.54 14.64
C PRO A 140 10.77 -1.51 13.89
N ASP A 141 9.84 -0.68 14.35
CA ASP A 141 8.57 -0.45 13.66
C ASP A 141 8.78 0.34 12.36
N GLY A 142 8.51 -0.30 11.21
CA GLY A 142 8.72 0.29 9.90
C GLY A 142 8.80 -0.73 8.76
N LEU A 143 9.13 -0.24 7.56
CA LEU A 143 9.34 -1.06 6.38
C LEU A 143 10.71 -1.77 6.47
N PRO A 144 10.78 -3.12 6.42
CA PRO A 144 11.99 -3.92 6.68
C PRO A 144 13.01 -3.92 5.53
N PHE A 145 13.27 -2.75 4.95
CA PHE A 145 14.22 -2.55 3.86
C PHE A 145 14.92 -1.20 4.03
N ARG A 146 16.01 -0.99 3.29
CA ARG A 146 16.66 0.34 3.20
C ARG A 146 15.96 1.17 2.13
N LEU A 147 15.80 2.48 2.39
CA LEU A 147 15.23 3.42 1.43
C LEU A 147 16.03 3.44 0.12
N HIS A 148 17.37 3.46 0.20
CA HIS A 148 18.23 3.45 -0.97
C HIS A 148 18.00 2.22 -1.86
N ASP A 149 17.94 1.02 -1.26
CA ASP A 149 17.64 -0.21 -2.02
C ASP A 149 16.27 -0.14 -2.70
N TYR A 150 15.27 0.47 -2.05
CA TYR A 150 13.95 0.69 -2.63
C TYR A 150 13.99 1.67 -3.82
N LEU A 151 14.71 2.79 -3.70
CA LEU A 151 14.85 3.75 -4.80
C LEU A 151 15.53 3.11 -6.02
N THR A 152 16.61 2.34 -5.80
CA THR A 152 17.28 1.57 -6.87
C THR A 152 16.30 0.62 -7.55
N LEU A 153 15.47 -0.09 -6.78
CA LEU A 153 14.48 -1.01 -7.32
C LEU A 153 13.43 -0.30 -8.17
N VAL A 154 12.94 0.87 -7.72
CA VAL A 154 11.92 1.64 -8.46
C VAL A 154 12.48 2.20 -9.77
N ASP A 155 13.68 2.79 -9.76
CA ASP A 155 14.34 3.28 -10.97
C ASP A 155 14.52 2.14 -11.99
N TRP A 156 15.03 0.99 -11.55
CA TRP A 156 15.18 -0.17 -12.42
C TRP A 156 13.84 -0.65 -12.99
N THR A 157 12.83 -0.80 -12.13
CA THR A 157 11.48 -1.23 -12.55
C THR A 157 10.88 -0.27 -13.57
N GLY A 158 11.08 1.05 -13.39
CA GLY A 158 10.64 2.07 -14.33
C GLY A 158 11.32 1.97 -15.69
N ARG A 159 12.63 1.67 -15.73
CA ARG A 159 13.40 1.49 -16.97
C ARG A 159 12.96 0.26 -17.76
N CYS A 160 12.67 -0.86 -17.10
CA CYS A 160 12.28 -2.10 -17.75
C CYS A 160 10.89 -2.06 -18.41
N LEU A 161 10.01 -1.13 -18.01
CA LEU A 161 8.64 -1.01 -18.54
C LEU A 161 8.51 -0.07 -19.76
N ARG A 162 9.59 0.57 -20.20
CA ARG A 162 9.62 1.40 -21.41
C ARG A 162 9.78 0.50 -22.66
N GLU A 163 8.66 0.23 -23.34
CA GLU A 163 8.54 -0.68 -24.49
C GLU A 163 9.36 -0.31 -25.76
N ASP A 164 10.14 0.77 -25.76
CA ASP A 164 10.84 1.28 -26.94
C ASP A 164 12.23 0.65 -27.20
N LYS A 165 12.68 -0.37 -26.44
CA LYS A 165 13.97 -1.05 -26.71
C LYS A 165 13.93 -2.57 -26.69
N ARG A 166 14.40 -3.17 -27.79
CA ARG A 166 14.77 -4.58 -27.93
C ARG A 166 15.97 -4.90 -27.02
N GLY A 167 15.68 -5.36 -25.81
CA GLY A 167 16.55 -6.16 -24.93
C GLY A 167 17.87 -5.53 -24.43
N ALA A 168 18.00 -5.45 -23.11
CA ALA A 168 19.15 -5.97 -22.37
C ALA A 168 18.81 -6.10 -20.87
N ILE A 169 19.28 -7.18 -20.25
CA ILE A 169 19.32 -7.40 -18.79
C ILE A 169 20.53 -6.64 -18.24
N ASP A 170 20.37 -5.91 -17.14
CA ASP A 170 21.49 -5.31 -16.41
C ASP A 170 22.24 -6.40 -15.63
N GLN A 171 23.57 -6.49 -15.79
CA GLN A 171 24.39 -7.56 -15.19
C GLN A 171 24.60 -7.42 -13.68
N ALA A 172 23.97 -6.43 -13.06
CA ALA A 172 24.06 -6.11 -11.64
C ALA A 172 22.74 -6.29 -10.88
N LEU A 173 21.85 -7.22 -11.25
CA LEU A 173 20.58 -7.40 -10.53
C LEU A 173 20.78 -8.01 -9.11
N PRO A 174 20.35 -7.37 -8.00
CA PRO A 174 21.09 -7.50 -6.72
C PRO A 174 20.15 -7.55 -5.46
N PRO A 175 20.67 -7.29 -4.23
CA PRO A 175 20.22 -7.77 -2.91
C PRO A 175 18.76 -7.70 -2.50
N ILE A 176 17.90 -6.84 -3.04
CA ILE A 176 16.50 -6.78 -2.59
C ILE A 176 15.68 -7.92 -3.18
N LEU A 177 15.91 -8.26 -4.45
CA LEU A 177 15.27 -9.39 -5.11
C LEU A 177 15.78 -10.72 -4.53
N GLU A 178 17.08 -10.84 -4.25
CA GLU A 178 17.66 -12.01 -3.54
C GLU A 178 17.11 -12.17 -2.12
N ARG A 179 17.04 -11.07 -1.33
CA ARG A 179 16.49 -11.10 0.04
C ARG A 179 15.01 -11.47 0.09
N LEU A 180 14.28 -11.16 -0.98
CA LEU A 180 12.86 -11.51 -1.10
C LEU A 180 12.64 -12.84 -1.82
N HIS A 181 13.71 -13.49 -2.28
CA HIS A 181 13.65 -14.72 -3.09
C HIS A 181 12.79 -14.58 -4.36
N ILE A 182 12.86 -13.42 -5.03
CA ILE A 182 12.07 -13.11 -6.23
C ILE A 182 12.98 -13.04 -7.45
N GLU A 183 12.65 -13.77 -8.53
CA GLU A 183 13.35 -13.66 -9.80
C GLU A 183 12.89 -12.43 -10.62
N ALA A 184 13.79 -11.87 -11.43
CA ALA A 184 13.50 -10.64 -12.18
C ALA A 184 12.25 -10.71 -13.10
N PRO A 185 12.01 -11.79 -13.87
CA PRO A 185 10.79 -11.89 -14.69
C PRO A 185 9.51 -11.90 -13.84
N GLU A 186 9.57 -12.54 -12.68
CA GLU A 186 8.44 -12.63 -11.75
C GLU A 186 8.14 -11.25 -11.14
N TRP A 187 9.19 -10.52 -10.75
CA TRP A 187 9.06 -9.15 -10.28
C TRP A 187 8.40 -8.22 -11.31
N MET A 188 8.84 -8.28 -12.56
CA MET A 188 8.27 -7.45 -13.63
C MET A 188 6.79 -7.76 -13.84
N GLU A 189 6.41 -9.03 -13.68
CA GLU A 189 5.02 -9.43 -13.75
C GLU A 189 4.20 -8.88 -12.57
N MET A 190 4.74 -8.89 -11.35
CA MET A 190 4.09 -8.35 -10.16
C MET A 190 3.86 -6.85 -10.23
N THR A 191 4.86 -6.11 -10.69
CA THR A 191 4.85 -4.63 -10.65
C THR A 191 4.13 -3.98 -11.81
N SER A 192 3.78 -4.70 -12.88
CA SER A 192 3.12 -4.15 -14.07
C SER A 192 1.61 -4.38 -14.12
N GLY A 193 1.11 -5.49 -13.57
CA GLY A 193 -0.29 -5.91 -13.68
C GLY A 193 -0.95 -6.21 -12.34
N PHE A 194 -0.59 -5.47 -11.30
CA PHE A 194 -0.96 -5.78 -9.91
C PHE A 194 -2.47 -6.02 -9.73
N GLU A 195 -3.32 -5.10 -10.22
CA GLU A 195 -4.78 -5.20 -10.06
C GLU A 195 -5.44 -6.29 -10.92
N GLU A 196 -4.86 -6.60 -12.06
CA GLU A 196 -5.43 -7.57 -12.99
C GLU A 196 -5.12 -9.00 -12.56
N ARG A 197 -3.88 -9.22 -12.11
CA ARG A 197 -3.31 -10.52 -11.75
C ARG A 197 -3.69 -10.96 -10.35
N PHE A 198 -3.73 -10.03 -9.41
CA PHE A 198 -4.12 -10.30 -8.05
C PHE A 198 -5.56 -9.82 -7.81
N LYS A 199 -6.38 -10.61 -7.12
CA LYS A 199 -7.80 -10.29 -6.90
C LYS A 199 -8.10 -9.89 -5.47
N THR A 200 -7.67 -10.72 -4.52
CA THR A 200 -8.09 -10.56 -3.12
C THR A 200 -6.91 -10.62 -2.16
N LEU A 201 -6.04 -11.62 -2.31
CA LEU A 201 -4.86 -11.82 -1.45
C LEU A 201 -3.61 -11.86 -2.31
N VAL A 202 -2.55 -11.20 -1.83
CA VAL A 202 -1.25 -11.12 -2.48
C VAL A 202 -0.18 -11.42 -1.45
N GLY A 203 0.63 -12.44 -1.70
CA GLY A 203 1.70 -12.86 -0.80
C GLY A 203 2.02 -14.35 -1.00
N ASN A 204 3.03 -14.84 -0.29
CA ASN A 204 3.49 -16.22 -0.43
C ASN A 204 2.42 -17.22 -0.01
N ARG A 205 2.60 -18.48 -0.45
CA ARG A 205 1.58 -19.53 -0.26
C ARG A 205 1.23 -19.76 1.20
N LYS A 206 2.23 -19.81 2.09
CA LYS A 206 2.02 -20.04 3.53
C LYS A 206 1.16 -18.94 4.15
N ARG A 207 1.43 -17.68 3.80
CA ARG A 207 0.66 -16.52 4.28
C ARG A 207 -0.74 -16.50 3.70
N ILE A 208 -0.92 -16.88 2.43
CA ILE A 208 -2.24 -17.04 1.83
C ILE A 208 -3.05 -18.12 2.56
N ASP A 209 -2.48 -19.30 2.79
CA ASP A 209 -3.18 -20.39 3.47
C ASP A 209 -3.60 -19.98 4.90
N GLN A 210 -2.70 -19.35 5.67
CA GLN A 210 -3.02 -18.79 6.99
C GLN A 210 -4.16 -17.75 6.93
N ALA A 211 -4.12 -16.85 5.95
CA ALA A 211 -5.17 -15.85 5.77
C ALA A 211 -6.50 -16.49 5.36
N CYS A 212 -6.49 -17.55 4.54
CA CYS A 212 -7.70 -18.28 4.15
C CYS A 212 -8.37 -18.92 5.38
N GLU A 213 -7.59 -19.56 6.24
CA GLU A 213 -8.07 -20.16 7.48
C GLU A 213 -8.72 -19.12 8.40
N GLN A 214 -8.07 -17.97 8.60
CA GLN A 214 -8.58 -16.88 9.43
C GLN A 214 -9.87 -16.26 8.86
N LEU A 215 -9.96 -16.16 7.54
CA LEU A 215 -11.12 -15.59 6.84
C LEU A 215 -12.25 -16.62 6.61
N GLY A 216 -12.07 -17.87 7.02
CA GLY A 216 -13.02 -18.96 6.78
C GLY A 216 -13.23 -19.28 5.30
N GLN A 217 -12.26 -18.93 4.45
CA GLN A 217 -12.34 -19.14 3.00
C GLN A 217 -11.73 -20.49 2.61
N ARG A 218 -12.43 -21.22 1.72
CA ARG A 218 -11.98 -22.53 1.21
C ARG A 218 -11.18 -22.45 -0.08
N TRP A 219 -11.26 -21.33 -0.81
CA TRP A 219 -10.50 -21.09 -2.04
C TRP A 219 -10.20 -19.61 -2.19
N VAL A 220 -9.09 -19.29 -2.87
CA VAL A 220 -8.70 -17.93 -3.21
C VAL A 220 -8.24 -17.88 -4.67
N HIS A 221 -8.68 -16.86 -5.39
CA HIS A 221 -8.24 -16.58 -6.75
C HIS A 221 -6.84 -15.97 -6.76
N GLY A 222 -6.02 -16.37 -7.74
CA GLY A 222 -4.66 -15.86 -7.89
C GLY A 222 -3.60 -16.65 -7.11
N THR A 223 -3.97 -17.71 -6.39
CA THR A 223 -3.04 -18.58 -5.65
C THR A 223 -1.89 -19.10 -6.50
N ARG A 224 -2.17 -19.57 -7.73
CA ARG A 224 -1.12 -20.00 -8.68
C ARG A 224 -0.19 -18.88 -9.12
N ALA A 225 -0.72 -17.65 -9.25
CA ALA A 225 0.11 -16.49 -9.58
C ALA A 225 1.00 -16.12 -8.39
N CYS A 226 0.44 -16.10 -7.18
CA CYS A 226 1.21 -15.86 -5.96
C CYS A 226 2.25 -16.95 -5.67
N GLU A 227 1.93 -18.24 -5.86
CA GLU A 227 2.88 -19.35 -5.72
C GLU A 227 4.07 -19.21 -6.66
N ARG A 228 3.82 -18.75 -7.89
CA ARG A 228 4.87 -18.56 -8.88
C ARG A 228 5.67 -17.28 -8.64
N LEU A 229 5.02 -16.18 -8.27
CA LEU A 229 5.63 -14.85 -8.25
C LEU A 229 6.19 -14.47 -6.88
N MET A 230 5.72 -15.10 -5.81
CA MET A 230 6.13 -14.88 -4.42
C MET A 230 6.43 -16.23 -3.76
N PRO A 231 7.43 -16.98 -4.27
CA PRO A 231 7.83 -18.23 -3.65
C PRO A 231 8.42 -17.93 -2.26
N GLY A 232 7.99 -18.67 -1.24
CA GLY A 232 8.44 -18.53 0.14
C GLY A 232 8.36 -19.84 0.93
#